data_AF-A0A0G3SI00-F1
#
_entry.id   AF-A0A0G3SI00-F1
#
_cell.length_a   1.000
_cell.length_b   1.000
_cell.length_c   1.000
_cell.angle_alpha   90.00
_cell.angle_beta   90.00
_cell.angle_gamma   90.00
#
_symmetry.space_group_name_H-M   'P 1'
#
loop_
_entity.id
_entity.type
_entity.pdbx_description
1 polymer ?
#
loop_
_entity_poly.entity_id
_entity_poly.type
_entity_poly.pdbx_seq_one_letter_code
_entity_poly.pdbx_strand_id
1 'polypeptide(L)' 'MKNLTTYLSTAPVIAAIWLVLSASLIIEINRFFPDIL' A
#
# COMPACT_ATOMS: atom_id res chain seq x y z
N MET A 1 -4.43 -7.90 -22.62
CA MET A 1 -3.95 -7.70 -21.23
C MET A 1 -2.90 -6.61 -21.09
N LYS A 2 -2.06 -6.35 -22.11
CA LYS A 2 -0.97 -5.35 -22.06
C LYS A 2 -1.39 -3.92 -21.66
N ASN A 3 -2.55 -3.44 -22.11
CA ASN A 3 -3.03 -2.10 -21.75
C ASN A 3 -3.48 -1.99 -20.29
N LEU A 4 -4.00 -3.08 -19.72
CA LEU A 4 -4.40 -3.13 -18.31
C LEU A 4 -3.17 -3.08 -17.41
N THR A 5 -2.13 -3.85 -17.73
CA THR A 5 -0.86 -3.81 -17.00
C THR A 5 -0.20 -2.44 -17.10
N THR A 6 -0.22 -1.79 -18.28
CA THR A 6 0.30 -0.43 -18.44
C THR A 6 -0.46 0.59 -17.58
N TYR A 7 -1.79 0.48 -17.49
CA TYR A 7 -2.60 1.33 -16.61
C TYR A 7 -2.27 1.13 -15.13
N LEU A 8 -2.17 -0.13 -14.69
CA LEU A 8 -1.79 -0.47 -13.32
C LEU A 8 -0.37 -0.01 -12.98
N SER A 9 0.51 0.09 -13.98
CA SER A 9 1.88 0.59 -13.83
C SER A 9 2.02 2.11 -13.87
N THR A 10 0.92 2.87 -13.95
CA THR A 10 0.99 4.33 -13.88
C THR A 10 1.38 4.79 -12.47
N ALA A 11 2.15 5.87 -12.39
CA ALA A 11 2.62 6.43 -11.12
C ALA A 11 1.53 6.59 -10.03
N PRO A 12 0.35 7.18 -10.31
CA PRO A 12 -0.69 7.32 -9.29
C PRO A 12 -1.27 5.98 -8.83
N VAL A 13 -1.41 5.00 -9.73
CA VAL A 13 -2.00 3.69 -9.41
C VAL A 13 -1.04 2.86 -8.56
N ILE A 14 0.25 2.81 -8.94
CA ILE A 14 1.28 2.18 -8.12
C ILE A 14 1.37 2.85 -6.75
N ALA A 15 1.38 4.18 -6.70
CA ALA A 15 1.46 4.92 -5.44
C ALA A 15 0.28 4.60 -4.52
N ALA A 16 -0.94 4.54 -5.05
CA ALA A 16 -2.12 4.17 -4.28
C ALA A 16 -2.00 2.74 -3.71
N ILE A 17 -1.60 1.77 -4.53
CA ILE A 17 -1.41 0.38 -4.09
C ILE A 17 -0.33 0.31 -3.00
N TRP A 18 0.80 0.98 -3.22
CA TRP A 18 1.93 0.96 -2.29
C TRP A 18 1.59 1.60 -0.95
N LEU A 19 0.91 2.75 -0.97
CA LEU A 19 0.51 3.46 0.25
C LEU A 19 -0.56 2.70 1.02
N VAL A 20 -1.52 2.06 0.36
CA VAL A 20 -2.52 1.21 1.03
C VAL A 20 -1.85 0.02 1.71
N LEU A 21 -0.94 -0.67 1.01
CA LEU A 21 -0.19 -1.78 1.60
C LEU A 21 0.64 -1.32 2.79
N SER A 22 1.41 -0.23 2.63
CA SER A 22 2.24 0.32 3.70
C SER A 22 1.40 0.77 4.91
N ALA A 23 0.29 1.47 4.67
CA ALA A 23 -0.62 1.92 5.72
C ALA A 23 -1.26 0.74 6.47
N SER A 24 -1.74 -0.28 5.75
CA SER A 24 -2.30 -1.49 6.38
C SER A 24 -1.27 -2.17 7.29
N LEU A 25 -0.02 -2.29 6.84
CA LEU A 25 1.04 -2.89 7.64
C LEU A 25 1.29 -2.09 8.92
N ILE A 26 1.42 -0.77 8.80
CA ILE A 26 1.65 0.11 9.95
C ILE A 26 0.48 0.05 10.94
N ILE A 27 -0.76 0.06 10.44
CA ILE A 27 -1.98 -0.01 11.27
C ILE A 27 -2.01 -1.34 12.04
N GLU A 28 -1.75 -2.45 11.36
CA GLU A 28 -1.75 -3.78 11.98
C GLU A 28 -0.66 -3.91 13.04
N ILE A 29 0.55 -3.40 12.76
CA ILE A 29 1.66 -3.36 13.72
C ILE A 29 1.25 -2.59 14.98
N ASN A 30 0.70 -1.38 14.83
CA ASN A 30 0.26 -0.58 15.98
C ASN A 30 -0.98 -1.18 16.66
N ARG A 31 -1.80 -1.99 15.98
CA ARG A 31 -2.93 -2.70 16.61
C ARG A 31 -2.46 -3.83 17.51
N PHE A 32 -1.45 -4.59 17.10
CA PHE A 32 -0.91 -5.71 17.89
C PHE A 32 0.10 -5.24 18.95
N PHE A 33 0.81 -4.15 18.68
CA PHE A 33 1.83 -3.57 19.55
C PHE A 33 1.57 -2.05 19.69
N PRO A 34 0.61 -1.64 20.55
CA PRO A 34 0.14 -0.25 20.62
C PRO A 34 1.13 0.73 21.26
N ASP A 35 2.01 0.26 22.15
CA ASP A 35 3.00 1.09 22.84
C ASP A 35 4.41 0.55 22.53
N ILE A 36 5.02 1.10 21.47
CA ILE A 36 6.39 0.78 20.99
C ILE A 36 7.42 1.83 21.47
N LEU A 37 6.98 2.93 22.11
CA LEU A 37 7.86 3.92 22.74
C LEU A 37 8.68 3.31 23.88
#